data_AF-A0A934U2S0-F1
#
_entry.id   AF-A0A934U2S0-F1
#
_cell.length_a   1.000
_cell.length_b   1.000
_cell.length_c   1.000
_cell.angle_alpha   90.00
_cell.angle_beta   90.00
_cell.angle_gamma   90.00
#
_symmetry.space_group_name_H-M   'P 1'
#
loop_
_entity.id
_entity.type
_entity.pdbx_description
1 polymer ?
#
loop_
_entity_poly.entity_id
_entity_poly.type
_entity_poly.pdbx_seq_one_letter_code
_entity_poly.pdbx_strand_id
1 'polypeptide(L)'
;MTETAWATTELGFDIVHTASPVGRYVPDLVRPGLRRNPKRAHLLVSTVLGKHIPTAPSVIIAAADALGDLVLDALGPDHHDVVALGFAETATGLGHCVAARIGATCYLHSTRRVVPGIEIFAAFEEGHSHATSHMLQPTAPDLFANSLPLILIDDEISTGATAVDAIRALHQHVPRRHYIIAALVDMRTDAHRRAVAEAASELGAQIDFVSLASGTAVLPAGLVDAVAGLPDPVLNPQAGKTGDIDSIVLPWSAAVPDGGRHGFLHSDAESFDAAVVSAADTLDAALEPERALVVVGHEELMYLPLRVAAELEQRGREVLFQTTTRSPAYVLDVDGYPLRRGFRFAAPEVGEDAPRYLYNAQIPTRNGSDAAAQIVVVLDEPADTALLRAPGGLLDVLTAAGEDVLVALVAGTDPAALRAARKDLE
;
A
#
# COMPACT_ATOMS: atom_id res chain seq x y z
N MET A 1 -15.10 -17.29 -17.67
CA MET A 1 -13.87 -17.02 -18.43
C MET A 1 -13.53 -15.57 -18.16
N THR A 2 -12.42 -15.31 -17.45
CA THR A 2 -11.89 -13.96 -17.32
C THR A 2 -11.54 -13.46 -18.71
N GLU A 3 -12.01 -12.28 -19.05
CA GLU A 3 -11.67 -11.60 -20.30
C GLU A 3 -10.14 -11.38 -20.32
N THR A 4 -9.49 -11.73 -21.44
CA THR A 4 -8.04 -11.59 -21.58
C THR A 4 -7.65 -10.13 -21.43
N ALA A 5 -6.61 -9.85 -20.63
CA ALA A 5 -6.17 -8.48 -20.38
C ALA A 5 -5.70 -7.80 -21.67
N TRP A 6 -6.00 -6.51 -21.82
CA TRP A 6 -5.64 -5.73 -23.01
C TRP A 6 -4.13 -5.78 -23.32
N ALA A 7 -3.28 -5.62 -22.31
CA ALA A 7 -1.82 -5.64 -22.51
C ALA A 7 -1.30 -7.03 -22.92
N THR A 8 -2.03 -8.10 -22.61
CA THR A 8 -1.73 -9.45 -23.08
C THR A 8 -2.08 -9.59 -24.56
N THR A 9 -3.28 -9.16 -24.94
CA THR A 9 -3.77 -9.24 -26.33
C THR A 9 -2.96 -8.35 -27.28
N GLU A 10 -2.73 -7.10 -26.90
CA GLU A 10 -2.14 -6.10 -27.80
C GLU A 10 -0.61 -6.07 -27.76
N LEU A 11 -0.02 -6.33 -26.59
CA LEU A 11 1.42 -6.18 -26.39
C LEU A 11 2.12 -7.49 -26.07
N GLY A 12 1.41 -8.61 -25.87
CA GLY A 12 1.98 -9.90 -25.51
C GLY A 12 2.52 -9.97 -24.07
N PHE A 13 2.22 -8.98 -23.22
CA PHE A 13 2.59 -9.02 -21.81
C PHE A 13 1.61 -9.93 -21.05
N ASP A 14 2.08 -11.12 -20.68
CA ASP A 14 1.26 -12.13 -20.03
C ASP A 14 1.73 -12.45 -18.61
N ILE A 15 0.81 -12.97 -17.79
CA ILE A 15 1.08 -13.43 -16.44
C ILE A 15 0.57 -14.87 -16.31
N VAL A 16 1.51 -15.79 -16.15
CA VAL A 16 1.22 -17.23 -16.12
C VAL A 16 1.19 -17.71 -14.68
N HIS A 17 0.08 -18.36 -14.28
CA HIS A 17 -0.02 -19.03 -12.99
C HIS A 17 0.77 -20.33 -12.98
N THR A 18 1.45 -20.61 -11.86
CA THR A 18 2.19 -21.86 -11.64
C THR A 18 1.59 -22.68 -10.50
N ALA A 19 1.47 -22.10 -9.30
CA ALA A 19 0.93 -22.80 -8.13
C ALA A 19 0.29 -21.82 -7.13
N SER A 20 -0.51 -22.34 -6.21
CA SER A 20 -1.02 -21.59 -5.06
C SER A 20 -1.25 -22.52 -3.87
N PRO A 21 -0.76 -22.15 -2.66
CA PRO A 21 -1.08 -22.88 -1.44
C PRO A 21 -2.51 -22.66 -0.94
N VAL A 22 -3.19 -21.61 -1.41
CA VAL A 22 -4.51 -21.16 -0.94
C VAL A 22 -5.59 -21.19 -2.02
N GLY A 23 -5.32 -21.82 -3.16
CA GLY A 23 -6.26 -21.96 -4.28
C GLY A 23 -6.57 -20.66 -5.04
N ARG A 24 -5.76 -19.60 -4.86
CA ARG A 24 -5.87 -18.32 -5.59
C ARG A 24 -5.07 -18.38 -6.88
N TYR A 25 -5.59 -17.84 -7.98
CA TYR A 25 -4.81 -17.74 -9.22
C TYR A 25 -4.09 -16.39 -9.29
N VAL A 26 -2.93 -16.35 -9.93
CA VAL A 26 -2.16 -15.10 -10.06
C VAL A 26 -2.99 -14.00 -10.76
N PRO A 27 -3.72 -14.27 -11.87
CA PRO A 27 -4.59 -13.26 -12.49
C PRO A 27 -5.75 -12.75 -11.63
N ASP A 28 -6.08 -13.43 -10.52
CA ASP A 28 -7.09 -12.94 -9.56
C ASP A 28 -6.50 -11.91 -8.59
N LEU A 29 -5.18 -11.89 -8.42
CA LEU A 29 -4.44 -11.06 -7.47
C LEU A 29 -3.77 -9.86 -8.13
N VAL A 30 -3.37 -10.02 -9.40
CA VAL A 30 -2.69 -9.00 -10.19
C VAL A 30 -3.12 -9.02 -11.66
N ARG A 31 -3.16 -7.85 -12.29
CA ARG A 31 -3.42 -7.70 -13.72
C ARG A 31 -2.24 -7.04 -14.44
N PRO A 32 -2.00 -7.36 -15.73
CA PRO A 32 -0.98 -6.69 -16.54
C PRO A 32 -1.31 -5.19 -16.70
N GLY A 33 -0.47 -4.33 -16.12
CA GLY A 33 -0.47 -2.88 -16.32
C GLY A 33 0.86 -2.41 -16.92
N LEU A 34 0.94 -1.12 -17.23
CA LEU A 34 2.10 -0.54 -17.90
C LEU A 34 2.57 0.72 -17.18
N ARG A 35 3.82 1.09 -17.44
CA ARG A 35 4.39 2.38 -17.07
C ARG A 35 5.32 2.87 -18.17
N ARG A 36 5.37 4.18 -18.39
CA ARG A 36 6.33 4.78 -19.32
C ARG A 36 7.68 4.93 -18.64
N ASN A 37 8.51 3.91 -18.75
CA ASN A 37 9.84 3.89 -18.18
C ASN A 37 10.82 3.19 -19.15
N PRO A 38 11.99 3.79 -19.44
CA PRO A 38 12.91 3.29 -20.47
C PRO A 38 13.61 1.97 -20.09
N LYS A 39 13.54 1.53 -18.83
CA LYS A 39 14.18 0.30 -18.35
C LYS A 39 13.18 -0.81 -18.05
N ARG A 40 11.98 -0.48 -17.59
CA ARG A 40 10.98 -1.47 -17.15
C ARG A 40 9.59 -0.92 -17.40
N ALA A 41 8.94 -1.38 -18.47
CA ALA A 41 7.63 -0.88 -18.89
C ALA A 41 6.43 -1.67 -18.32
N HIS A 42 6.66 -2.86 -17.75
CA HIS A 42 5.62 -3.66 -17.11
C HIS A 42 5.32 -3.20 -15.68
N LEU A 43 4.08 -3.42 -15.25
CA LEU A 43 3.59 -3.21 -13.89
C LEU A 43 2.59 -4.33 -13.56
N LEU A 44 2.70 -4.97 -12.40
CA LEU A 44 1.62 -5.85 -11.90
C LEU A 44 0.67 -5.01 -11.07
N VAL A 45 -0.55 -4.79 -11.57
CA VAL A 45 -1.54 -3.99 -10.88
C VAL A 45 -2.35 -4.90 -9.97
N SER A 46 -2.15 -4.78 -8.66
CA SER A 46 -2.91 -5.59 -7.71
C SER A 46 -4.41 -5.25 -7.71
N THR A 47 -5.22 -6.30 -7.68
CA THR A 47 -6.68 -6.28 -7.57
C THR A 47 -7.17 -6.46 -6.13
N VAL A 48 -6.26 -6.72 -5.18
CA VAL A 48 -6.57 -7.04 -3.78
C VAL A 48 -5.83 -6.15 -2.78
N LEU A 49 -5.11 -5.14 -3.24
CA LEU A 49 -4.29 -4.28 -2.39
C LEU A 49 -4.94 -2.94 -2.03
N GLY A 50 -5.87 -2.45 -2.86
CA GLY A 50 -6.38 -1.09 -2.71
C GLY A 50 -5.29 -0.02 -2.96
N LYS A 51 -4.38 -0.24 -3.92
CA LYS A 51 -3.41 0.79 -4.32
C LYS A 51 -3.91 1.59 -5.52
N HIS A 52 -4.02 0.94 -6.69
CA HIS A 52 -4.40 1.59 -7.95
C HIS A 52 -5.85 1.31 -8.37
N ILE A 53 -6.46 0.25 -7.81
CA ILE A 53 -7.83 -0.18 -8.10
C ILE A 53 -8.63 -0.05 -6.80
N PRO A 54 -9.74 0.72 -6.79
CA PRO A 54 -10.68 0.74 -5.68
C PRO A 54 -11.17 -0.68 -5.39
N THR A 55 -10.94 -1.15 -4.17
CA THR A 55 -11.22 -2.54 -3.78
C THR A 55 -11.98 -2.55 -2.46
N ALA A 56 -12.94 -3.47 -2.32
CA ALA A 56 -13.69 -3.62 -1.08
C ALA A 56 -12.74 -3.88 0.11
N PRO A 57 -12.89 -3.18 1.26
CA PRO A 57 -12.02 -3.36 2.41
C PRO A 57 -11.91 -4.82 2.87
N SER A 58 -13.04 -5.52 2.93
CA SER A 58 -13.14 -6.96 3.23
C SER A 58 -12.27 -7.83 2.32
N VAL A 59 -12.15 -7.52 1.02
CA VAL A 59 -11.30 -8.26 0.08
C VAL A 59 -9.82 -8.03 0.37
N ILE A 60 -9.44 -6.79 0.69
CA ILE A 60 -8.05 -6.44 1.01
C ILE A 60 -7.62 -7.14 2.30
N ILE A 61 -8.42 -7.03 3.35
CA ILE A 61 -8.15 -7.64 4.65
C ILE A 61 -8.10 -9.16 4.51
N ALA A 62 -9.04 -9.78 3.80
CA ALA A 62 -9.03 -11.24 3.60
C ALA A 62 -7.80 -11.75 2.83
N ALA A 63 -7.27 -10.97 1.87
CA ALA A 63 -6.04 -11.32 1.18
C ALA A 63 -4.82 -11.22 2.10
N ALA A 64 -4.77 -10.18 2.95
CA ALA A 64 -3.72 -10.01 3.94
C ALA A 64 -3.78 -11.09 5.03
N ASP A 65 -4.97 -11.44 5.52
CA ASP A 65 -5.17 -12.49 6.52
C ASP A 65 -4.70 -13.85 5.99
N ALA A 66 -5.05 -14.19 4.76
CA ALA A 66 -4.58 -15.42 4.12
C ALA A 66 -3.05 -15.44 3.97
N LEU A 67 -2.42 -14.28 3.75
CA LEU A 67 -0.96 -14.18 3.69
C LEU A 67 -0.35 -14.32 5.10
N GLY A 68 -0.98 -13.74 6.11
CA GLY A 68 -0.61 -13.90 7.51
C GLY A 68 -0.70 -15.35 7.99
N ASP A 69 -1.73 -16.10 7.57
CA ASP A 69 -1.85 -17.53 7.86
C ASP A 69 -0.67 -18.33 7.30
N LEU A 70 -0.23 -18.03 6.07
CA LEU A 70 0.97 -18.65 5.49
C LEU A 70 2.26 -18.27 6.24
N VAL A 71 2.34 -17.04 6.77
CA VAL A 71 3.46 -16.61 7.62
C VAL A 71 3.47 -17.41 8.93
N LEU A 72 2.31 -17.61 9.57
CA LEU A 72 2.18 -18.41 10.79
C LEU A 72 2.59 -19.87 10.53
N ASP A 73 2.17 -20.45 9.42
CA ASP A 73 2.56 -21.81 9.02
C ASP A 73 4.09 -21.93 8.82
N ALA A 74 4.72 -20.92 8.20
CA ALA A 74 6.16 -20.89 7.96
C ALA A 74 6.98 -20.62 9.24
N LEU A 75 6.43 -19.86 10.18
CA LEU A 75 7.03 -19.68 11.51
C LEU A 75 6.98 -20.99 12.31
N GLY A 76 5.89 -21.73 12.22
CA GLY A 76 5.66 -22.91 13.03
C GLY A 76 5.19 -22.59 14.46
N PRO A 77 4.86 -23.61 15.26
CA PRO A 77 4.11 -23.45 16.51
C PRO A 77 4.90 -22.83 17.67
N ASP A 78 6.23 -22.82 17.60
CA ASP A 78 7.11 -22.41 18.71
C ASP A 78 7.44 -20.90 18.71
N HIS A 79 6.95 -20.15 17.72
CA HIS A 79 7.23 -18.72 17.56
C HIS A 79 6.02 -17.88 17.96
N HIS A 80 6.11 -17.24 19.13
CA HIS A 80 5.07 -16.35 19.64
C HIS A 80 5.41 -14.86 19.50
N ASP A 81 6.70 -14.52 19.39
CA ASP A 81 7.16 -13.14 19.27
C ASP A 81 7.88 -12.94 17.93
N VAL A 82 7.35 -12.02 17.13
CA VAL A 82 7.89 -11.66 15.82
C VAL A 82 7.80 -10.17 15.58
N VAL A 83 8.68 -9.64 14.75
CA VAL A 83 8.54 -8.28 14.23
C VAL A 83 8.23 -8.32 12.75
N ALA A 84 7.42 -7.38 12.29
CA ALA A 84 7.02 -7.26 10.90
C ALA A 84 7.48 -5.91 10.34
N LEU A 85 7.96 -5.93 9.09
CA LEU A 85 8.41 -4.76 8.34
C LEU A 85 7.72 -4.71 6.97
N GLY A 86 6.87 -3.72 6.73
CA GLY A 86 6.31 -3.45 5.39
C GLY A 86 7.22 -2.56 4.55
N PHE A 87 7.36 -2.86 3.26
CA PHE A 87 8.05 -1.97 2.32
C PHE A 87 7.13 -0.83 1.88
N ALA A 88 7.58 0.41 2.09
CA ALA A 88 6.92 1.55 1.48
C ALA A 88 7.10 1.57 -0.04
N GLU A 89 6.15 2.12 -0.79
CA GLU A 89 4.89 2.67 -0.29
C GLU A 89 3.78 1.62 -0.28
N THR A 90 3.82 0.73 -1.27
CA THR A 90 2.69 -0.10 -1.71
C THR A 90 2.30 -1.18 -0.69
N ALA A 91 3.25 -1.69 0.09
CA ALA A 91 3.00 -2.76 1.05
C ALA A 91 2.80 -2.26 2.50
N THR A 92 2.69 -0.95 2.74
CA THR A 92 2.44 -0.40 4.10
C THR A 92 1.08 -0.85 4.66
N GLY A 93 0.01 -0.77 3.87
CA GLY A 93 -1.30 -1.26 4.30
C GLY A 93 -1.37 -2.78 4.44
N LEU A 94 -0.84 -3.51 3.44
CA LEU A 94 -0.76 -4.98 3.44
C LEU A 94 0.05 -5.49 4.62
N GLY A 95 1.25 -4.95 4.83
CA GLY A 95 2.14 -5.33 5.92
C GLY A 95 1.51 -5.12 7.29
N HIS A 96 0.74 -4.04 7.47
CA HIS A 96 0.06 -3.80 8.74
C HIS A 96 -1.06 -4.83 8.98
N CYS A 97 -1.87 -5.14 7.95
CA CYS A 97 -2.89 -6.19 8.06
C CYS A 97 -2.27 -7.56 8.38
N VAL A 98 -1.19 -7.93 7.68
CA VAL A 98 -0.44 -9.16 7.97
C VAL A 98 0.09 -9.16 9.41
N ALA A 99 0.69 -8.05 9.86
CA ALA A 99 1.22 -7.94 11.21
C ALA A 99 0.12 -8.06 12.28
N ALA A 100 -1.05 -7.47 12.06
CA ALA A 100 -2.21 -7.63 12.92
C ALA A 100 -2.68 -9.09 12.95
N ARG A 101 -2.75 -9.75 11.79
CA ARG A 101 -3.17 -11.17 11.69
C ARG A 101 -2.25 -12.11 12.45
N ILE A 102 -0.93 -11.91 12.34
CA ILE A 102 0.05 -12.79 13.00
C ILE A 102 0.32 -12.40 14.46
N GLY A 103 -0.32 -11.35 14.97
CA GLY A 103 -0.09 -10.85 16.32
C GLY A 103 1.35 -10.37 16.54
N ALA A 104 1.96 -9.71 15.54
CA ALA A 104 3.33 -9.26 15.63
C ALA A 104 3.57 -8.36 16.85
N THR A 105 4.67 -8.58 17.56
CA THR A 105 5.07 -7.78 18.72
C THR A 105 5.19 -6.30 18.34
N CYS A 106 5.72 -6.05 17.14
CA CYS A 106 5.83 -4.71 16.57
C CYS A 106 5.74 -4.78 15.03
N TYR A 107 4.93 -3.89 14.45
CA TYR A 107 4.92 -3.59 13.03
C TYR A 107 5.59 -2.25 12.74
N LEU A 108 6.57 -2.25 11.85
CA LEU A 108 7.20 -1.06 11.29
C LEU A 108 6.98 -1.06 9.77
N HIS A 109 7.04 0.09 9.12
CA HIS A 109 7.26 0.12 7.68
C HIS A 109 8.37 1.08 7.34
N SER A 110 9.05 0.84 6.20
CA SER A 110 9.96 1.84 5.68
C SER A 110 9.21 3.10 5.28
N THR A 111 9.90 4.22 5.24
CA THR A 111 9.33 5.50 4.82
C THR A 111 10.34 6.28 4.00
N ARG A 112 9.84 7.13 3.12
CA ARG A 112 10.63 8.15 2.43
C ARG A 112 10.50 9.52 3.10
N ARG A 113 9.63 9.65 4.10
CA ARG A 113 9.37 10.89 4.82
C ARG A 113 10.37 11.04 5.96
N VAL A 114 11.12 12.14 5.96
CA VAL A 114 11.99 12.50 7.09
C VAL A 114 11.15 13.22 8.14
N VAL A 115 11.07 12.66 9.34
CA VAL A 115 10.48 13.36 10.49
C VAL A 115 11.58 14.09 11.28
N PRO A 116 11.56 15.44 11.38
CA PRO A 116 12.55 16.19 12.13
C PRO A 116 12.65 15.75 13.59
N GLY A 117 13.88 15.58 14.09
CA GLY A 117 14.14 15.21 15.48
C GLY A 117 14.01 13.71 15.78
N ILE A 118 13.63 12.88 14.81
CA ILE A 118 13.53 11.43 14.97
C ILE A 118 14.74 10.74 14.34
N GLU A 119 15.38 9.87 15.12
CA GLU A 119 16.55 9.11 14.69
C GLU A 119 16.20 8.15 13.54
N ILE A 120 17.06 8.11 12.52
CA ILE A 120 16.99 7.10 11.46
C ILE A 120 17.73 5.86 11.97
N PHE A 121 16.98 4.81 12.27
CA PHE A 121 17.50 3.55 12.78
C PHE A 121 18.33 2.80 11.73
N ALA A 122 17.80 2.73 10.50
CA ALA A 122 18.46 2.11 9.36
C ALA A 122 17.97 2.78 8.06
N ALA A 123 18.81 2.72 7.02
CA ALA A 123 18.45 3.14 5.67
C ALA A 123 18.95 2.12 4.64
N PHE A 124 18.18 1.93 3.57
CA PHE A 124 18.54 1.05 2.46
C PHE A 124 17.99 1.60 1.14
N GLU A 125 18.65 1.24 0.03
CA GLU A 125 18.25 1.67 -1.32
C GLU A 125 17.51 0.56 -2.05
N GLU A 126 16.42 0.92 -2.73
CA GLU A 126 15.83 0.03 -3.73
C GLU A 126 16.66 0.07 -5.00
N GLY A 127 17.33 -1.05 -5.30
CA GLY A 127 18.08 -1.26 -6.53
C GLY A 127 17.23 -0.84 -7.74
N HIS A 128 17.77 0.09 -8.54
CA HIS A 128 17.20 0.70 -9.77
C HIS A 128 16.56 2.09 -9.66
N SER A 129 16.61 2.78 -8.52
CA SER A 129 16.18 4.19 -8.44
C SER A 129 17.30 5.09 -7.92
N HIS A 130 17.81 5.98 -8.77
CA HIS A 130 18.95 6.87 -8.49
C HIS A 130 18.68 7.95 -7.41
N ALA A 131 17.62 7.86 -6.60
CA ALA A 131 17.26 8.95 -5.69
C ALA A 131 16.34 8.60 -4.49
N THR A 132 15.99 7.35 -4.19
CA THR A 132 15.08 7.07 -3.06
C THR A 132 15.65 6.09 -2.06
N SER A 133 16.22 6.65 -0.99
CA SER A 133 16.54 5.95 0.25
C SER A 133 15.27 5.65 1.03
N HIS A 134 15.07 4.40 1.40
CA HIS A 134 14.09 3.99 2.40
C HIS A 134 14.72 4.10 3.78
N MET A 135 13.95 4.61 4.74
CA MET A 135 14.38 4.82 6.12
C MET A 135 13.47 4.08 7.10
N LEU A 136 14.04 3.67 8.23
CA LEU A 136 13.30 3.18 9.39
C LEU A 136 13.42 4.22 10.51
N GLN A 137 12.28 4.71 11.03
CA GLN A 137 12.23 5.74 12.07
C GLN A 137 11.31 5.32 13.24
N PRO A 138 11.62 4.24 13.97
CA PRO A 138 10.81 3.81 15.11
C PRO A 138 10.88 4.84 16.26
N THR A 139 9.82 4.91 17.08
CA THR A 139 9.80 5.75 18.30
C THR A 139 10.96 5.43 19.27
N ALA A 140 11.42 4.18 19.29
CA ALA A 140 12.58 3.76 20.05
C ALA A 140 13.34 2.61 19.32
N PRO A 141 14.69 2.59 19.35
CA PRO A 141 15.49 1.59 18.63
C PRO A 141 15.23 0.14 19.07
N ASP A 142 14.95 -0.09 20.34
CA ASP A 142 14.68 -1.40 20.95
C ASP A 142 13.45 -2.11 20.39
N LEU A 143 12.47 -1.35 19.87
CA LEU A 143 11.34 -1.92 19.13
C LEU A 143 11.78 -2.80 17.94
N PHE A 144 12.95 -2.51 17.38
CA PHE A 144 13.50 -3.22 16.23
C PHE A 144 14.87 -3.86 16.49
N ALA A 145 15.60 -3.43 17.51
CA ALA A 145 16.92 -3.95 17.92
C ALA A 145 16.81 -5.20 18.80
N ASN A 146 16.24 -6.26 18.23
CA ASN A 146 16.05 -7.56 18.88
C ASN A 146 16.39 -8.72 17.91
N SER A 147 16.50 -9.94 18.44
CA SER A 147 16.84 -11.14 17.66
C SER A 147 15.63 -11.99 17.25
N LEU A 148 14.41 -11.44 17.33
CA LEU A 148 13.19 -12.16 16.93
C LEU A 148 13.24 -12.53 15.44
N PRO A 149 12.39 -13.44 14.94
CA PRO A 149 12.16 -13.56 13.50
C PRO A 149 11.70 -12.22 12.92
N LEU A 150 12.15 -11.89 11.71
CA LEU A 150 11.70 -10.71 10.97
C LEU A 150 10.90 -11.10 9.74
N ILE A 151 9.65 -10.65 9.70
CA ILE A 151 8.77 -10.80 8.54
C ILE A 151 8.89 -9.54 7.69
N LEU A 152 9.34 -9.66 6.45
CA LEU A 152 9.36 -8.56 5.47
C LEU A 152 8.17 -8.73 4.52
N ILE A 153 7.35 -7.69 4.39
CA ILE A 153 6.12 -7.74 3.59
C ILE A 153 6.24 -6.78 2.40
N ASP A 154 6.07 -7.33 1.20
CA ASP A 154 6.01 -6.59 -0.06
C ASP A 154 4.72 -6.95 -0.84
N ASP A 155 4.39 -6.22 -1.90
CA ASP A 155 3.21 -6.54 -2.72
C ASP A 155 3.49 -7.66 -3.74
N GLU A 156 4.67 -7.64 -4.37
CA GLU A 156 5.14 -8.66 -5.31
C GLU A 156 6.60 -9.08 -5.05
N ILE A 157 6.92 -10.36 -5.28
CA ILE A 157 8.32 -10.79 -5.38
C ILE A 157 8.65 -11.02 -6.84
N SER A 158 9.61 -10.26 -7.38
CA SER A 158 10.11 -10.45 -8.76
C SER A 158 11.38 -11.31 -8.78
N THR A 159 12.52 -10.73 -8.43
CA THR A 159 13.81 -11.44 -8.31
C THR A 159 14.11 -11.84 -6.86
N GLY A 160 13.51 -11.16 -5.89
CA GLY A 160 13.86 -11.25 -4.47
C GLY A 160 15.12 -10.47 -4.09
N ALA A 161 15.80 -9.81 -5.04
CA ALA A 161 17.03 -9.06 -4.78
C ALA A 161 16.80 -7.90 -3.79
N THR A 162 15.73 -7.12 -3.98
CA THR A 162 15.38 -6.01 -3.07
C THR A 162 15.22 -6.49 -1.62
N ALA A 163 14.51 -7.60 -1.41
CA ALA A 163 14.32 -8.15 -0.08
C ALA A 163 15.64 -8.66 0.52
N VAL A 164 16.49 -9.32 -0.28
CA VAL A 164 17.81 -9.78 0.16
C VAL A 164 18.74 -8.60 0.52
N ASP A 165 18.72 -7.52 -0.26
CA ASP A 165 19.55 -6.35 0.00
C ASP A 165 19.08 -5.61 1.27
N ALA A 166 17.77 -5.52 1.49
CA ALA A 166 17.21 -5.04 2.74
C ALA A 166 17.60 -5.93 3.93
N ILE A 167 17.52 -7.26 3.77
CA ILE A 167 17.98 -8.21 4.80
C ILE A 167 19.47 -8.00 5.09
N ARG A 168 20.34 -7.88 4.08
CA ARG A 168 21.77 -7.63 4.27
C ARG A 168 22.01 -6.34 5.07
N ALA A 169 21.35 -5.26 4.70
CA ALA A 169 21.46 -3.98 5.41
C ALA A 169 21.02 -4.10 6.88
N LEU A 170 19.89 -4.74 7.14
CA LEU A 170 19.37 -4.93 8.50
C LEU A 170 20.21 -5.91 9.31
N HIS A 171 20.66 -7.01 8.71
CA HIS A 171 21.46 -8.06 9.35
C HIS A 171 22.84 -7.55 9.79
N GLN A 172 23.40 -6.56 9.10
CA GLN A 172 24.64 -5.89 9.54
C GLN A 172 24.49 -5.14 10.86
N HIS A 173 23.29 -4.63 11.15
CA HIS A 173 23.00 -3.86 12.37
C HIS A 173 22.50 -4.78 13.49
N VAL A 174 21.54 -5.66 13.16
CA VAL A 174 20.88 -6.57 14.11
C VAL A 174 20.71 -7.94 13.44
N PRO A 175 21.70 -8.84 13.59
CA PRO A 175 21.62 -10.18 13.03
C PRO A 175 20.42 -10.97 13.58
N ARG A 176 19.66 -11.60 12.68
CA ARG A 176 18.56 -12.52 13.04
C ARG A 176 18.79 -13.88 12.40
N ARG A 177 18.28 -14.92 13.07
CA ARG A 177 18.40 -16.30 12.57
C ARG A 177 17.39 -16.64 11.50
N HIS A 178 16.26 -15.94 11.46
CA HIS A 178 15.13 -16.27 10.61
C HIS A 178 14.49 -15.02 10.02
N TYR A 179 14.35 -15.02 8.70
CA TYR A 179 13.65 -14.04 7.91
C TYR A 179 12.56 -14.73 7.09
N ILE A 180 11.40 -14.11 7.00
CA ILE A 180 10.33 -14.55 6.09
C ILE A 180 9.95 -13.39 5.20
N ILE A 181 9.95 -13.61 3.89
CA ILE A 181 9.45 -12.64 2.91
C ILE A 181 8.04 -13.06 2.51
N ALA A 182 7.06 -12.19 2.76
CA ALA A 182 5.67 -12.41 2.43
C ALA A 182 5.23 -11.44 1.33
N ALA A 183 4.57 -11.96 0.29
CA ALA A 183 3.95 -11.11 -0.74
C ALA A 183 2.70 -11.74 -1.34
N LEU A 184 1.89 -10.96 -2.05
CA LEU A 184 0.70 -11.49 -2.70
C LEU A 184 1.07 -12.53 -3.77
N VAL A 185 2.13 -12.25 -4.54
CA VAL A 185 2.59 -13.12 -5.64
C VAL A 185 4.10 -13.30 -5.65
N ASP A 186 4.56 -14.52 -5.98
CA ASP A 186 5.97 -14.85 -6.19
C ASP A 186 6.24 -15.19 -7.68
N MET A 187 6.99 -14.31 -8.35
CA MET A 187 7.34 -14.41 -9.77
C MET A 187 8.79 -14.89 -10.00
N ARG A 188 9.44 -15.41 -8.95
CA ARG A 188 10.85 -15.85 -9.05
C ARG A 188 11.00 -17.10 -9.91
N THR A 189 12.03 -17.04 -10.75
CA THR A 189 12.57 -18.21 -11.46
C THR A 189 13.42 -19.07 -10.52
N ASP A 190 13.75 -20.29 -10.94
CA ASP A 190 14.67 -21.15 -10.19
C ASP A 190 16.05 -20.53 -9.99
N ALA A 191 16.51 -19.70 -10.94
CA ALA A 191 17.78 -18.98 -10.80
C ALA A 191 17.73 -17.96 -9.67
N HIS A 192 16.61 -17.21 -9.57
CA HIS A 192 16.40 -16.27 -8.46
C HIS A 192 16.33 -17.00 -7.11
N ARG A 193 15.64 -18.15 -7.04
CA ARG A 193 15.57 -18.97 -5.82
C ARG A 193 16.95 -19.47 -5.37
N ARG A 194 17.81 -19.89 -6.32
CA ARG A 194 19.20 -20.28 -6.01
C ARG A 194 20.03 -19.11 -5.47
N ALA A 195 19.96 -17.94 -6.10
CA ALA A 195 20.69 -16.75 -5.64
C ALA A 195 20.27 -16.33 -4.21
N VAL A 196 18.98 -16.44 -3.89
CA VAL A 196 18.47 -16.22 -2.52
C VAL A 196 19.03 -17.26 -1.54
N ALA A 197 19.06 -18.54 -1.92
CA ALA A 197 19.61 -19.59 -1.06
C ALA A 197 21.12 -19.41 -0.79
N GLU A 198 21.86 -18.95 -1.80
CA GLU A 198 23.27 -18.55 -1.65
C GLU A 198 23.41 -17.40 -0.65
N ALA A 199 22.60 -16.34 -0.79
CA ALA A 199 22.60 -15.21 0.14
C ALA A 199 22.22 -15.61 1.58
N ALA A 200 21.26 -16.52 1.74
CA ALA A 200 20.88 -17.08 3.04
C ALA A 200 22.08 -17.81 3.70
N SER A 201 22.81 -18.62 2.91
CA SER A 201 24.01 -19.31 3.38
C SER A 201 25.15 -18.34 3.72
N GLU A 202 25.35 -17.26 2.94
CA GLU A 202 26.34 -16.21 3.23
C GLU A 202 26.06 -15.51 4.56
N LEU A 203 24.78 -15.24 4.85
CA LEU A 203 24.33 -14.57 6.07
C LEU A 203 24.27 -15.51 7.28
N GLY A 204 24.34 -16.83 7.08
CA GLY A 204 24.13 -17.80 8.16
C GLY A 204 22.72 -17.71 8.76
N ALA A 205 21.72 -17.36 7.94
CA ALA A 205 20.33 -17.19 8.35
C ALA A 205 19.38 -18.03 7.49
N GLN A 206 18.25 -18.42 8.06
CA GLN A 206 17.13 -18.99 7.32
C GLN A 206 16.34 -17.86 6.65
N ILE A 207 16.05 -18.00 5.36
CA ILE A 207 15.24 -17.05 4.59
C ILE A 207 14.14 -17.82 3.87
N ASP A 208 12.92 -17.73 4.38
CA ASP A 208 11.74 -18.33 3.77
C ASP A 208 10.96 -17.31 2.95
N PHE A 209 10.20 -17.81 1.98
CA PHE A 209 9.32 -17.00 1.15
C PHE A 209 7.93 -17.62 1.13
N VAL A 210 6.93 -16.81 1.40
CA VAL A 210 5.51 -17.20 1.36
C VAL A 210 4.74 -16.29 0.43
N SER A 211 3.80 -16.86 -0.33
CA SER A 211 2.92 -16.08 -1.19
C SER A 211 1.58 -16.76 -1.42
N LEU A 212 0.54 -15.96 -1.71
CA LEU A 212 -0.80 -16.49 -2.01
C LEU A 212 -0.81 -17.27 -3.34
N ALA A 213 0.03 -16.88 -4.29
CA ALA A 213 0.23 -17.61 -5.53
C ALA A 213 1.65 -17.39 -6.08
N SER A 214 2.07 -18.27 -6.98
CA SER A 214 3.31 -18.14 -7.74
C SER A 214 3.05 -18.25 -9.24
N GLY A 215 3.92 -17.60 -10.01
CA GLY A 215 3.76 -17.50 -11.45
C GLY A 215 5.00 -17.00 -12.16
N THR A 216 4.81 -16.54 -13.39
CA THR A 216 5.85 -15.90 -14.19
C THR A 216 5.26 -14.79 -15.02
N ALA A 217 5.92 -13.63 -15.02
CA ALA A 217 5.63 -12.55 -15.95
C ALA A 217 6.36 -12.83 -17.28
N VAL A 218 5.61 -12.99 -18.37
CA VAL A 218 6.14 -13.20 -19.71
C VAL A 218 6.20 -11.85 -20.40
N LEU A 219 7.43 -11.35 -20.60
CA LEU A 219 7.69 -10.05 -21.19
C LEU A 219 8.18 -10.22 -22.64
N PRO A 220 7.48 -9.69 -23.65
CA PRO A 220 7.92 -9.77 -25.03
C PRO A 220 9.10 -8.85 -25.29
N ALA A 221 9.93 -9.24 -26.27
CA ALA A 221 11.01 -8.40 -26.75
C ALA A 221 10.43 -7.10 -27.34
N GLY A 222 11.05 -5.96 -27.01
CA GLY A 222 10.58 -4.65 -27.47
C GLY A 222 9.38 -4.07 -26.70
N LEU A 223 8.95 -4.67 -25.58
CA LEU A 223 7.83 -4.13 -24.78
C LEU A 223 8.03 -2.65 -24.40
N VAL A 224 9.26 -2.24 -24.04
CA VAL A 224 9.57 -0.84 -23.71
C VAL A 224 9.29 0.08 -24.90
N ASP A 225 9.76 -0.28 -26.09
CA ASP A 225 9.57 0.50 -27.31
C ASP A 225 8.10 0.55 -27.72
N ALA A 226 7.39 -0.57 -27.60
CA ALA A 226 5.96 -0.66 -27.87
C ALA A 226 5.16 0.28 -26.95
N VAL A 227 5.47 0.29 -25.64
CA VAL A 227 4.83 1.19 -24.66
C VAL A 227 5.20 2.65 -24.89
N ALA A 228 6.43 2.93 -25.32
CA ALA A 228 6.87 4.28 -25.69
C ALA A 228 6.14 4.80 -26.94
N GLY A 229 5.73 3.92 -27.86
CA GLY A 229 4.95 4.24 -29.05
C GLY A 229 3.45 4.44 -28.82
N LEU A 230 2.93 4.13 -27.62
CA LEU A 230 1.53 4.38 -27.27
C LEU A 230 1.26 5.90 -27.16
N PRO A 231 0.02 6.36 -27.40
CA PRO A 231 -0.35 7.77 -27.24
C PRO A 231 -0.13 8.26 -25.81
N ASP A 232 0.02 9.57 -25.65
CA ASP A 232 0.11 10.19 -24.33
C ASP A 232 -1.15 9.90 -23.50
N PRO A 233 -1.01 9.45 -22.24
CA PRO A 233 -2.17 9.16 -21.41
C PRO A 233 -2.93 10.45 -21.14
N VAL A 234 -4.26 10.38 -21.26
CA VAL A 234 -5.14 11.48 -20.87
C VAL A 234 -5.35 11.39 -19.35
N LEU A 235 -4.89 12.40 -18.63
CA LEU A 235 -5.01 12.51 -17.17
C LEU A 235 -5.85 13.75 -16.82
N ASN A 236 -6.34 13.82 -15.59
CA ASN A 236 -7.14 14.93 -15.04
C ASN A 236 -8.39 15.21 -15.88
N PRO A 237 -9.32 14.24 -15.98
CA PRO A 237 -10.58 14.42 -16.69
C PRO A 237 -11.34 15.64 -16.18
N GLN A 238 -12.14 16.25 -17.05
CA GLN A 238 -12.89 17.48 -16.76
C GLN A 238 -14.39 17.21 -16.95
N ALA A 239 -15.21 17.58 -15.98
CA ALA A 239 -16.67 17.50 -16.06
C ALA A 239 -17.29 18.85 -16.42
N GLY A 240 -18.55 18.84 -16.86
CA GLY A 240 -19.30 20.08 -17.15
C GLY A 240 -19.70 20.88 -15.90
N LYS A 241 -19.63 20.25 -14.72
CA LYS A 241 -19.85 20.86 -13.41
C LYS A 241 -18.73 20.43 -12.48
N THR A 242 -18.13 21.39 -11.77
CA THR A 242 -17.19 21.13 -10.68
C THR A 242 -17.91 20.52 -9.49
N GLY A 243 -17.32 19.50 -8.86
CA GLY A 243 -17.81 18.91 -7.62
C GLY A 243 -17.55 19.79 -6.40
N ASP A 244 -18.19 19.44 -5.29
CA ASP A 244 -18.11 20.18 -4.03
C ASP A 244 -16.96 19.67 -3.14
N ILE A 245 -16.44 20.54 -2.26
CA ILE A 245 -15.41 20.21 -1.26
C ILE A 245 -15.96 20.50 0.12
N ASP A 246 -15.84 19.52 1.01
CA ASP A 246 -16.04 19.71 2.44
C ASP A 246 -14.87 19.10 3.24
N SER A 247 -14.80 19.40 4.53
CA SER A 247 -13.75 18.88 5.42
C SER A 247 -14.24 18.62 6.83
N ILE A 248 -13.72 17.55 7.43
CA ILE A 248 -13.97 17.17 8.82
C ILE A 248 -12.66 16.76 9.50
N VAL A 249 -12.56 17.03 10.80
CA VAL A 249 -11.49 16.51 11.64
C VAL A 249 -12.02 15.28 12.36
N LEU A 250 -11.34 14.15 12.20
CA LEU A 250 -11.67 12.91 12.87
C LEU A 250 -11.06 12.90 14.27
N PRO A 251 -11.77 12.38 15.29
CA PRO A 251 -11.22 12.22 16.62
C PRO A 251 -10.07 11.20 16.58
N TRP A 252 -8.84 11.66 16.86
CA TRP A 252 -7.67 10.81 16.96
C TRP A 252 -6.77 11.25 18.10
N SER A 253 -6.50 10.36 19.04
CA SER A 253 -5.67 10.67 20.21
C SER A 253 -4.19 10.62 19.84
N ALA A 254 -3.39 11.57 20.33
CA ALA A 254 -1.93 11.56 20.16
C ALA A 254 -1.23 10.36 20.83
N ALA A 255 -1.93 9.66 21.74
CA ALA A 255 -1.43 8.43 22.36
C ALA A 255 -1.70 7.17 21.50
N VAL A 256 -2.43 7.30 20.39
CA VAL A 256 -2.77 6.19 19.49
C VAL A 256 -2.02 6.38 18.17
N PRO A 257 -1.17 5.42 17.75
CA PRO A 257 -0.47 5.53 16.47
C PRO A 257 -1.47 5.51 15.30
N ASP A 258 -1.28 6.39 14.33
CA ASP A 258 -2.00 6.41 13.05
C ASP A 258 -1.59 5.30 12.06
N GLY A 259 -0.54 4.55 12.38
CA GLY A 259 -0.01 3.47 11.55
C GLY A 259 1.34 2.95 12.02
N GLY A 260 1.99 2.17 11.16
CA GLY A 260 3.26 1.51 11.46
C GLY A 260 4.51 2.37 11.27
N ARG A 261 4.42 3.62 10.81
CA ARG A 261 5.59 4.43 10.40
C ARG A 261 6.65 4.56 11.50
N HIS A 262 6.18 4.65 12.74
CA HIS A 262 7.01 4.84 13.93
C HIS A 262 6.97 3.64 14.89
N GLY A 263 6.51 2.49 14.40
CA GLY A 263 6.30 1.27 15.18
C GLY A 263 4.90 1.22 15.79
N PHE A 264 4.13 0.21 15.44
CA PHE A 264 2.83 -0.15 16.01
C PHE A 264 3.01 -1.40 16.85
N LEU A 265 2.75 -1.32 18.15
CA LEU A 265 2.90 -2.44 19.08
C LEU A 265 1.62 -3.27 19.12
N HIS A 266 1.74 -4.55 19.43
CA HIS A 266 0.57 -5.38 19.70
C HIS A 266 -0.37 -4.77 20.76
N SER A 267 0.20 -4.12 21.78
CA SER A 267 -0.54 -3.43 22.84
C SER A 267 -1.32 -2.19 22.37
N ASP A 268 -1.01 -1.64 21.20
CA ASP A 268 -1.74 -0.48 20.65
C ASP A 268 -3.05 -0.89 19.97
N ALA A 269 -3.26 -2.19 19.70
CA ALA A 269 -4.39 -2.68 18.90
C ALA A 269 -5.76 -2.28 19.46
N GLU A 270 -5.98 -2.46 20.78
CA GLU A 270 -7.27 -2.17 21.41
C GLU A 270 -7.63 -0.68 21.33
N SER A 271 -6.68 0.20 21.63
CA SER A 271 -6.91 1.65 21.59
C SER A 271 -7.05 2.17 20.16
N PHE A 272 -6.30 1.59 19.21
CA PHE A 272 -6.45 1.85 17.78
C PHE A 272 -7.83 1.45 17.27
N ASP A 273 -8.30 0.25 17.59
CA ASP A 273 -9.61 -0.23 17.15
C ASP A 273 -10.75 0.64 17.70
N ALA A 274 -10.66 1.05 18.97
CA ALA A 274 -11.61 1.99 19.56
C ALA A 274 -11.58 3.37 18.86
N ALA A 275 -10.39 3.87 18.51
CA ALA A 275 -10.25 5.13 17.78
C ALA A 275 -10.82 5.03 16.35
N VAL A 276 -10.65 3.90 15.66
CA VAL A 276 -11.25 3.64 14.33
C VAL A 276 -12.77 3.72 14.40
N VAL A 277 -13.40 3.09 15.40
CA VAL A 277 -14.86 3.14 15.57
C VAL A 277 -15.33 4.59 15.78
N SER A 278 -14.65 5.35 16.65
CA SER A 278 -15.00 6.75 16.90
C SER A 278 -14.81 7.65 15.67
N ALA A 279 -13.75 7.41 14.90
CA ALA A 279 -13.50 8.09 13.64
C ALA A 279 -14.57 7.76 12.59
N ALA A 280 -14.97 6.49 12.47
CA ALA A 280 -16.03 6.06 11.57
C ALA A 280 -17.40 6.62 11.96
N ASP A 281 -17.73 6.72 13.26
CA ASP A 281 -18.95 7.37 13.75
C ASP A 281 -19.02 8.84 13.31
N THR A 282 -17.91 9.57 13.50
CA THR A 282 -17.80 10.98 13.14
C THR A 282 -17.92 11.16 11.62
N LEU A 283 -17.27 10.28 10.86
CA LEU A 283 -17.28 10.31 9.41
C LEU A 283 -18.67 9.98 8.85
N ASP A 284 -19.30 8.88 9.28
CA ASP A 284 -20.62 8.45 8.77
C ASP A 284 -21.70 9.50 9.05
N ALA A 285 -21.63 10.21 10.18
CA ALA A 285 -22.54 11.31 10.51
C ALA A 285 -22.43 12.52 9.56
N ALA A 286 -21.29 12.69 8.88
CA ALA A 286 -21.03 13.77 7.92
C ALA A 286 -21.30 13.36 6.46
N LEU A 287 -21.47 12.06 6.19
CA LEU A 287 -21.65 11.52 4.85
C LEU A 287 -23.12 11.46 4.43
N GLU A 288 -23.36 11.52 3.13
CA GLU A 288 -24.71 11.30 2.58
C GLU A 288 -25.12 9.83 2.77
N PRO A 289 -26.26 9.50 3.42
CA PRO A 289 -26.58 8.13 3.87
C PRO A 289 -26.56 7.02 2.81
N GLU A 290 -27.03 7.29 1.59
CA GLU A 290 -27.21 6.27 0.54
C GLU A 290 -26.13 6.33 -0.54
N ARG A 291 -25.18 7.27 -0.43
CA ARG A 291 -24.15 7.47 -1.44
C ARG A 291 -23.01 6.48 -1.23
N ALA A 292 -22.67 5.78 -2.30
CA ALA A 292 -21.52 4.87 -2.29
C ALA A 292 -20.21 5.67 -2.14
N LEU A 293 -19.19 5.07 -1.53
CA LEU A 293 -17.98 5.76 -1.07
C LEU A 293 -16.70 5.19 -1.69
N VAL A 294 -15.78 6.07 -2.08
CA VAL A 294 -14.39 5.70 -2.31
C VAL A 294 -13.53 6.37 -1.25
N VAL A 295 -13.07 5.59 -0.27
CA VAL A 295 -12.14 6.06 0.76
C VAL A 295 -10.72 6.00 0.20
N VAL A 296 -10.02 7.13 0.21
CA VAL A 296 -8.69 7.30 -0.36
C VAL A 296 -7.71 7.67 0.75
N GLY A 297 -6.80 6.76 1.08
CA GLY A 297 -5.63 7.09 1.90
C GLY A 297 -4.55 7.83 1.10
N HIS A 298 -3.66 8.57 1.78
CA HIS A 298 -2.59 9.30 1.11
C HIS A 298 -1.22 8.62 1.29
N GLU A 299 -0.68 8.14 0.18
CA GLU A 299 0.62 7.46 0.07
C GLU A 299 0.79 6.30 1.07
N GLU A 300 1.62 6.51 2.11
CA GLU A 300 1.96 5.53 3.15
C GLU A 300 0.88 5.43 4.25
N LEU A 301 -0.05 6.39 4.34
CA LEU A 301 -1.20 6.34 5.26
C LEU A 301 -2.28 5.43 4.67
N MET A 302 -2.04 4.11 4.72
CA MET A 302 -2.94 3.10 4.14
C MET A 302 -3.83 2.42 5.19
N TYR A 303 -3.26 1.97 6.31
CA TYR A 303 -3.96 1.07 7.24
C TYR A 303 -5.12 1.73 7.99
N LEU A 304 -4.93 2.91 8.59
CA LEU A 304 -6.01 3.62 9.28
C LEU A 304 -7.18 3.91 8.33
N PRO A 305 -6.98 4.49 7.14
CA PRO A 305 -8.07 4.72 6.19
C PRO A 305 -8.76 3.42 5.74
N LEU A 306 -8.01 2.32 5.55
CA LEU A 306 -8.57 1.00 5.26
C LEU A 306 -9.45 0.50 6.41
N ARG A 307 -9.02 0.67 7.66
CA ARG A 307 -9.77 0.22 8.84
C ARG A 307 -11.04 1.05 9.06
N VAL A 308 -11.00 2.36 8.81
CA VAL A 308 -12.21 3.21 8.79
C VAL A 308 -13.15 2.78 7.66
N ALA A 309 -12.63 2.52 6.46
CA ALA A 309 -13.44 2.03 5.34
C ALA A 309 -14.11 0.68 5.65
N ALA A 310 -13.39 -0.24 6.32
CA ALA A 310 -13.92 -1.53 6.74
C ALA A 310 -15.02 -1.40 7.80
N GLU A 311 -14.88 -0.47 8.74
CA GLU A 311 -15.91 -0.17 9.74
C GLU A 311 -17.19 0.37 9.07
N LEU A 312 -17.05 1.26 8.07
CA LEU A 312 -18.20 1.73 7.28
C LEU A 312 -18.83 0.59 6.45
N GLU A 313 -18.03 -0.29 5.84
CA GLU A 313 -18.51 -1.48 5.12
C GLU A 313 -19.33 -2.40 6.04
N GLN A 314 -18.88 -2.62 7.28
CA GLN A 314 -19.60 -3.43 8.28
C GLN A 314 -20.95 -2.82 8.69
N ARG A 315 -21.09 -1.48 8.62
CA ARG A 315 -22.35 -0.76 8.84
C ARG A 315 -23.30 -0.81 7.64
N GLY A 316 -22.91 -1.50 6.57
CA GLY A 316 -23.73 -1.68 5.37
C GLY A 316 -23.56 -0.60 4.32
N ARG A 317 -22.57 0.29 4.45
CA ARG A 317 -22.21 1.25 3.41
C ARG A 317 -21.58 0.52 2.22
N GLU A 318 -21.89 0.95 0.98
CA GLU A 318 -21.12 0.53 -0.20
C GLU A 318 -19.81 1.32 -0.22
N VAL A 319 -18.69 0.66 0.09
CA VAL A 319 -17.38 1.30 0.24
C VAL A 319 -16.31 0.56 -0.56
N LEU A 320 -15.53 1.31 -1.33
CA LEU A 320 -14.25 0.85 -1.86
C LEU A 320 -13.11 1.65 -1.22
N PHE A 321 -11.97 1.00 -1.04
CA PHE A 321 -10.75 1.61 -0.54
C PHE A 321 -9.68 1.67 -1.64
N GLN A 322 -8.96 2.78 -1.71
CA GLN A 322 -7.68 2.84 -2.42
C GLN A 322 -6.74 3.89 -1.80
N THR A 323 -5.57 4.14 -2.42
CA THR A 323 -4.69 5.24 -2.00
C THR A 323 -4.06 6.00 -3.17
N THR A 324 -3.56 7.19 -2.90
CA THR A 324 -2.64 7.89 -3.82
C THR A 324 -1.29 7.17 -3.92
N THR A 325 -0.48 7.50 -4.93
CA THR A 325 0.85 6.93 -5.14
C THR A 325 1.86 7.93 -5.70
N ARG A 326 3.14 7.74 -5.35
CA ARG A 326 4.28 8.44 -5.95
C ARG A 326 4.62 7.94 -7.36
N SER A 327 4.25 6.71 -7.70
CA SER A 327 4.74 6.05 -8.91
C SER A 327 3.81 6.25 -10.11
N PRO A 328 4.31 6.77 -11.25
CA PRO A 328 3.50 6.91 -12.45
C PRO A 328 3.25 5.55 -13.11
N ALA A 329 1.97 5.22 -13.25
CA ALA A 329 1.46 4.18 -14.13
C ALA A 329 0.85 4.79 -15.42
N TYR A 330 0.82 3.98 -16.48
CA TYR A 330 0.18 4.33 -17.74
C TYR A 330 -1.34 4.16 -17.62
N VAL A 331 -2.09 5.08 -18.20
CA VAL A 331 -3.56 5.11 -18.15
C VAL A 331 -4.09 4.99 -19.57
N LEU A 332 -5.05 4.08 -19.75
CA LEU A 332 -5.70 3.85 -21.03
C LEU A 332 -7.14 3.40 -20.79
N ASP A 333 -8.10 4.20 -21.24
CA ASP A 333 -9.52 3.87 -21.09
C ASP A 333 -9.99 2.91 -22.21
N VAL A 334 -9.62 1.64 -22.06
CA VAL A 334 -10.06 0.55 -22.93
C VAL A 334 -10.50 -0.64 -22.09
N ASP A 335 -11.44 -1.42 -22.62
CA ASP A 335 -11.88 -2.65 -21.97
C ASP A 335 -10.71 -3.62 -21.81
N GLY A 336 -10.69 -4.35 -20.69
CA GLY A 336 -9.60 -5.25 -20.35
C GLY A 336 -8.32 -4.61 -19.78
N TYR A 337 -8.21 -3.27 -19.70
CA TYR A 337 -7.07 -2.59 -19.04
C TYR A 337 -7.41 -2.17 -17.59
N PRO A 338 -6.50 -2.34 -16.61
CA PRO A 338 -6.82 -2.12 -15.20
C PRO A 338 -6.86 -0.64 -14.76
N LEU A 339 -6.18 0.27 -15.47
CA LEU A 339 -6.05 1.68 -15.09
C LEU A 339 -6.67 2.57 -16.17
N ARG A 340 -7.97 2.85 -16.03
CA ARG A 340 -8.78 3.49 -17.07
C ARG A 340 -8.97 4.99 -16.86
N ARG A 341 -8.77 5.46 -15.63
CA ARG A 341 -8.84 6.87 -15.27
C ARG A 341 -7.64 7.24 -14.41
N GLY A 342 -7.12 8.45 -14.56
CA GLY A 342 -5.93 8.89 -13.85
C GLY A 342 -5.94 10.37 -13.51
N PHE A 343 -5.45 10.66 -12.31
CA PHE A 343 -5.27 12.00 -11.78
C PHE A 343 -3.79 12.18 -11.47
N ARG A 344 -3.24 13.31 -11.89
CA ARG A 344 -1.89 13.77 -11.58
C ARG A 344 -2.01 15.11 -10.87
N PHE A 345 -1.45 15.18 -9.67
CA PHE A 345 -1.52 16.37 -8.83
C PHE A 345 -0.15 16.72 -8.22
N ALA A 346 -0.01 17.96 -7.78
CA ALA A 346 1.17 18.42 -7.04
C ALA A 346 1.28 17.68 -5.70
N ALA A 347 2.49 17.30 -5.29
CA ALA A 347 2.70 16.76 -3.95
C ALA A 347 2.30 17.81 -2.92
N PRO A 348 1.42 17.48 -1.96
CA PRO A 348 1.02 18.45 -0.95
C PRO A 348 2.13 18.70 0.08
N GLU A 349 3.03 17.75 0.32
CA GLU A 349 4.08 17.86 1.33
C GLU A 349 5.16 18.90 0.97
N VAL A 350 5.63 19.64 1.97
CA VAL A 350 6.67 20.66 1.78
C VAL A 350 8.00 20.03 1.36
N GLY A 351 8.62 20.56 0.31
CA GLY A 351 9.93 20.12 -0.18
C GLY A 351 9.89 18.95 -1.17
N GLU A 352 8.69 18.53 -1.58
CA GLU A 352 8.47 17.49 -2.58
C GLU A 352 7.99 18.10 -3.90
N ASP A 353 8.81 18.02 -4.95
CA ASP A 353 8.48 18.56 -6.27
C ASP A 353 7.88 17.52 -7.24
N ALA A 354 8.07 16.24 -6.95
CA ALA A 354 7.60 15.16 -7.81
C ALA A 354 6.07 15.01 -7.72
N PRO A 355 5.35 14.92 -8.85
CA PRO A 355 3.90 14.77 -8.82
C PRO A 355 3.46 13.47 -8.17
N ARG A 356 2.23 13.48 -7.67
CA ARG A 356 1.52 12.30 -7.15
C ARG A 356 0.39 11.91 -8.07
N TYR A 357 -0.09 10.69 -7.89
CA TYR A 357 -1.09 10.09 -8.76
C TYR A 357 -2.20 9.41 -7.96
N LEU A 358 -3.39 9.41 -8.54
CA LEU A 358 -4.53 8.60 -8.12
C LEU A 358 -5.13 7.97 -9.38
N TYR A 359 -5.53 6.71 -9.31
CA TYR A 359 -6.07 5.99 -10.46
C TYR A 359 -7.49 5.53 -10.18
N ASN A 360 -8.29 5.42 -11.23
CA ASN A 360 -9.69 5.00 -11.23
C ASN A 360 -10.62 5.89 -10.37
N ALA A 361 -10.49 5.82 -9.03
CA ALA A 361 -11.18 6.67 -8.05
C ALA A 361 -12.69 6.74 -8.26
N GLN A 362 -13.30 5.59 -8.56
CA GLN A 362 -14.72 5.47 -8.86
C GLN A 362 -15.21 4.08 -8.48
N ILE A 363 -16.51 3.96 -8.23
CA ILE A 363 -17.16 2.66 -8.07
C ILE A 363 -17.66 2.23 -9.45
N PRO A 364 -17.37 1.00 -9.91
CA PRO A 364 -17.95 0.48 -11.14
C PRO A 364 -19.48 0.52 -11.06
N THR A 365 -20.14 1.13 -12.04
CA THR A 365 -21.60 1.25 -12.06
C THR A 365 -22.25 -0.12 -11.98
N ARG A 366 -22.96 -0.40 -10.88
CA ARG A 366 -23.86 -1.56 -10.76
C ARG A 366 -25.27 -1.08 -11.05
N ASN A 367 -25.94 -1.73 -12.00
CA ASN A 367 -27.38 -1.61 -12.25
C ASN A 367 -27.90 -0.19 -12.63
N GLY A 368 -27.11 0.61 -13.34
CA GLY A 368 -27.61 1.89 -13.90
C GLY A 368 -27.92 2.97 -12.88
N SER A 369 -27.35 2.89 -11.67
CA SER A 369 -27.28 4.03 -10.74
C SER A 369 -26.33 5.08 -11.31
N ASP A 370 -26.88 6.24 -11.68
CA ASP A 370 -26.14 7.40 -12.19
C ASP A 370 -25.49 8.25 -11.08
N ALA A 371 -25.71 7.92 -9.80
CA ALA A 371 -25.12 8.68 -8.70
C ALA A 371 -23.63 8.34 -8.54
N ALA A 372 -22.77 9.31 -8.84
CA ALA A 372 -21.33 9.20 -8.62
C ALA A 372 -21.03 8.96 -7.13
N ALA A 373 -20.07 8.08 -6.85
CA ALA A 373 -19.60 7.86 -5.49
C ALA A 373 -19.06 9.16 -4.88
N GLN A 374 -19.18 9.33 -3.56
CA GLN A 374 -18.48 10.39 -2.85
C GLN A 374 -17.05 9.94 -2.58
N ILE A 375 -16.08 10.82 -2.81
CA ILE A 375 -14.67 10.53 -2.49
C ILE A 375 -14.38 11.05 -1.08
N VAL A 376 -13.90 10.18 -0.21
CA VAL A 376 -13.41 10.57 1.13
C VAL A 376 -11.90 10.47 1.13
N VAL A 377 -11.20 11.60 1.19
CA VAL A 377 -9.74 11.62 1.25
C VAL A 377 -9.29 11.72 2.70
N VAL A 378 -8.64 10.68 3.21
CA VAL A 378 -8.13 10.64 4.59
C VAL A 378 -6.65 11.04 4.61
N LEU A 379 -6.33 12.09 5.37
CA LEU A 379 -5.01 12.73 5.38
C LEU A 379 -4.45 12.88 6.79
N ASP A 380 -3.13 12.76 6.92
CA ASP A 380 -2.38 13.24 8.09
C ASP A 380 -2.02 14.73 7.89
N GLU A 381 -1.79 15.45 9.01
CA GLU A 381 -1.45 16.88 9.01
C GLU A 381 -0.35 17.30 8.01
N PRO A 382 0.74 16.51 7.79
CA PRO A 382 1.77 16.86 6.81
C PRO A 382 1.25 17.00 5.36
N ALA A 383 0.14 16.35 5.02
CA ALA A 383 -0.47 16.38 3.69
C ALA A 383 -1.62 17.41 3.58
N ASP A 384 -2.13 17.97 4.68
CA ASP A 384 -3.14 19.04 4.66
C ASP A 384 -2.48 20.41 4.49
N THR A 385 -2.04 20.69 3.26
CA THR A 385 -1.36 21.94 2.93
C THR A 385 -2.17 22.79 1.94
N ALA A 386 -1.77 24.04 1.77
CA ALA A 386 -2.33 24.89 0.71
C ALA A 386 -2.13 24.30 -0.69
N LEU A 387 -1.07 23.49 -0.91
CA LEU A 387 -0.79 22.85 -2.20
C LEU A 387 -1.79 21.74 -2.54
N LEU A 388 -2.35 21.06 -1.52
CA LEU A 388 -3.44 20.09 -1.71
C LEU A 388 -4.67 20.72 -2.37
N ARG A 389 -4.92 22.00 -2.05
CA ARG A 389 -6.11 22.78 -2.44
C ARG A 389 -5.86 23.75 -3.58
N ALA A 390 -4.60 24.01 -3.91
CA ALA A 390 -4.20 24.92 -4.98
C ALA A 390 -4.60 24.36 -6.36
N PRO A 391 -4.63 25.19 -7.42
CA PRO A 391 -4.78 24.69 -8.78
C PRO A 391 -3.73 23.62 -9.11
N GLY A 392 -4.17 22.47 -9.63
CA GLY A 392 -3.35 21.29 -9.85
C GLY A 392 -3.06 20.45 -8.61
N GLY A 393 -3.60 20.81 -7.44
CA GLY A 393 -3.63 20.00 -6.22
C GLY A 393 -4.67 18.87 -6.31
N LEU A 394 -4.66 17.96 -5.34
CA LEU A 394 -5.54 16.78 -5.36
C LEU A 394 -7.03 17.16 -5.41
N LEU A 395 -7.44 18.13 -4.58
CA LEU A 395 -8.86 18.49 -4.51
C LEU A 395 -9.33 19.21 -5.77
N ASP A 396 -8.45 20.00 -6.37
CA ASP A 396 -8.72 20.69 -7.63
C ASP A 396 -8.92 19.68 -8.77
N VAL A 397 -8.02 18.70 -8.93
CA VAL A 397 -8.13 17.73 -10.03
C VAL A 397 -9.31 16.77 -9.87
N LEU A 398 -9.69 16.43 -8.63
CA LEU A 398 -10.87 15.61 -8.36
C LEU A 398 -12.17 16.38 -8.61
N THR A 399 -12.30 17.59 -8.06
CA THR A 399 -13.53 18.37 -8.23
C THR A 399 -13.70 18.87 -9.66
N ALA A 400 -12.61 19.20 -10.36
CA ALA A 400 -12.67 19.51 -11.79
C ALA A 400 -13.21 18.34 -12.62
N ALA A 401 -13.01 17.10 -12.15
CA ALA A 401 -13.58 15.91 -12.76
C ALA A 401 -15.04 15.62 -12.34
N GLY A 402 -15.66 16.53 -11.58
CA GLY A 402 -17.05 16.43 -11.13
C GLY A 402 -17.25 15.63 -9.84
N GLU A 403 -16.18 15.26 -9.14
CA GLU A 403 -16.26 14.46 -7.92
C GLU A 403 -16.52 15.35 -6.70
N ASP A 404 -17.47 14.94 -5.86
CA ASP A 404 -17.64 15.55 -4.54
C ASP A 404 -16.66 14.91 -3.56
N VAL A 405 -15.91 15.76 -2.86
CA VAL A 405 -14.79 15.35 -2.03
C VAL A 405 -14.99 15.79 -0.59
N LEU A 406 -15.01 14.84 0.34
CA LEU A 406 -14.89 15.09 1.76
C LEU A 406 -13.45 14.82 2.20
N VAL A 407 -12.78 15.84 2.75
CA VAL A 407 -11.45 15.68 3.36
C VAL A 407 -11.62 15.30 4.83
N ALA A 408 -11.12 14.13 5.22
CA ALA A 408 -11.13 13.67 6.60
C ALA A 408 -9.72 13.74 7.19
N LEU A 409 -9.52 14.64 8.13
CA LEU A 409 -8.22 14.95 8.73
C LEU A 409 -8.02 14.15 10.00
N VAL A 410 -6.90 13.43 10.10
CA VAL A 410 -6.45 12.81 11.35
C VAL A 410 -5.20 13.52 11.85
N ALA A 411 -5.10 13.69 13.17
CA ALA A 411 -3.86 14.14 13.79
C ALA A 411 -2.77 13.08 13.53
N GLY A 412 -1.71 13.46 12.83
CA GLY A 412 -0.60 12.54 12.54
C GLY A 412 0.14 12.14 13.81
N THR A 413 0.74 10.95 13.81
CA THR A 413 1.56 10.51 14.96
C THR A 413 2.77 11.43 15.15
N ASP A 414 2.83 12.13 16.29
CA ASP A 414 4.08 12.69 16.81
C ASP A 414 4.86 11.58 17.53
N PRO A 415 6.03 11.15 17.02
CA PRO A 415 6.75 10.03 17.61
C PRO A 415 7.30 10.33 19.00
N ALA A 416 7.56 11.60 19.33
CA ALA A 416 8.00 11.99 20.67
C ALA A 416 6.83 11.91 21.67
N ALA A 417 5.64 12.37 21.27
CA ALA A 417 4.43 12.27 22.09
C ALA A 417 4.02 10.81 22.29
N LEU A 418 4.02 10.00 21.23
CA LEU A 418 3.71 8.57 21.30
C LEU A 418 4.69 7.82 22.20
N ARG A 419 6.00 8.14 22.11
CA ARG A 419 7.00 7.56 23.02
C ARG A 419 6.76 7.94 24.48
N ALA A 420 6.36 9.18 24.75
CA ALA A 420 6.04 9.62 26.11
C ALA A 420 4.82 8.86 26.64
N ALA A 421 3.75 8.75 25.84
CA ALA A 421 2.53 8.04 26.23
C ALA A 421 2.77 6.55 26.56
N ARG A 422 3.65 5.88 25.82
CA ARG A 422 4.02 4.47 26.10
C ARG A 422 4.75 4.30 27.42
N LYS A 423 5.61 5.25 27.82
CA LYS A 423 6.33 5.19 29.10
C LYS A 423 5.44 5.40 30.32
N ASP A 424 4.35 6.15 30.17
CA ASP A 424 3.41 6.39 31.28
C ASP A 424 2.52 5.16 31.57
N LEU A 425 2.53 4.16 30.67
CA LEU A 425 1.80 2.89 30.80
C LEU A 425 2.65 1.74 31.38
N GLU A 426 3.98 1.91 31.45
CA GLU A 426 4.96 0.99 32.06
C GLU A 426 5.13 1.29 33.57
#